data_AF-A0A2G6MQ61-F1
#
_entry.id   AF-A0A2G6MQ61-F1
#
_cell.length_a   1.000
_cell.length_b   1.000
_cell.length_c   1.000
_cell.angle_alpha   90.00
_cell.angle_beta   90.00
_cell.angle_gamma   90.00
#
_symmetry.space_group_name_H-M   'P 1'
#
loop_
_entity.id
_entity.type
_entity.pdbx_description
1 polymer ?
#
loop_
_entity_poly.entity_id
_entity_poly.type
_entity_poly.pdbx_seq_one_letter_code
_entity_poly.pdbx_strand_id
1 'polypeptide(L)'
;MGQFNSWDSQSDTNPHDDPALIADWQTLHRVFLRPEDENSKNTLIKYMEQILFGLHDFLNQHVGVTEEISLAELSRSFTDVTLNRTPQKKLADVIEDIITDIAPRAVNVASPYFIGHMTAAIPFFMVHLKAITAA
;
A
#
# COMPACT_ATOMS: atom_id res chain seq x y z
N MET A 1 41.26 19.63 41.02
CA MET A 1 41.73 18.70 39.97
C MET A 1 41.02 17.37 40.18
N GLY A 2 39.92 17.11 39.46
CA GLY A 2 39.19 15.81 39.39
C GLY A 2 38.48 15.36 40.69
N GLN A 3 37.34 14.68 40.69
CA GLN A 3 36.56 14.00 39.65
C GLN A 3 35.10 13.94 40.16
N PHE A 4 34.14 14.27 39.30
CA PHE A 4 32.70 14.09 39.53
C PHE A 4 32.28 12.93 38.62
N ASN A 5 31.99 11.76 39.20
CA ASN A 5 31.57 10.58 38.44
C ASN A 5 30.17 10.15 38.85
N SER A 6 29.46 9.65 37.83
CA SER A 6 28.33 8.73 37.88
C SER A 6 26.95 9.34 38.13
N TRP A 7 26.39 9.94 37.07
CA TRP A 7 24.95 9.87 36.85
C TRP A 7 24.68 8.75 35.84
N ASP A 8 23.74 7.89 36.19
CA ASP A 8 23.26 6.74 35.45
C ASP A 8 22.77 7.14 34.05
N SER A 9 23.50 6.74 33.02
CA SER A 9 22.97 6.67 31.66
C SER A 9 22.31 5.31 31.45
N GLN A 10 21.16 5.09 32.11
CA GLN A 10 20.18 4.14 31.59
C GLN A 10 19.34 4.89 30.57
N SER A 11 19.70 4.74 29.30
CA SER A 11 18.84 5.12 28.19
C SER A 11 17.65 4.17 28.19
N ASP A 12 16.51 4.64 28.69
CA ASP A 12 15.20 4.04 28.47
C ASP A 12 14.93 3.95 26.97
N THR A 13 15.24 2.82 26.34
CA THR A 13 14.78 2.53 24.98
C THR A 13 13.34 2.02 25.08
N ASN A 14 12.39 2.92 24.81
CA ASN A 14 10.97 2.62 24.70
C ASN A 14 10.74 1.59 23.56
N PRO A 15 9.93 0.51 23.73
CA PRO A 15 9.89 -0.62 22.79
C PRO A 15 9.18 -0.34 21.43
N HIS A 16 8.86 0.91 21.11
CA HIS A 16 8.04 1.29 19.96
C HIS A 16 8.70 2.27 18.97
N ASP A 17 10.02 2.49 19.06
CA ASP A 17 10.74 3.22 18.01
C ASP A 17 10.95 2.31 16.79
N ASP A 18 9.88 2.11 16.01
CA ASP A 18 9.99 1.61 14.65
C ASP A 18 10.85 2.65 13.88
N PRO A 19 11.96 2.24 13.22
CA PRO A 19 12.91 3.19 12.66
C PRO A 19 12.22 4.16 11.70
N ALA A 20 12.53 5.45 11.84
CA ALA A 20 11.95 6.51 11.03
C ALA A 20 12.04 6.17 9.53
N LEU A 21 10.93 6.36 8.80
CA LEU A 21 10.89 6.10 7.37
C LEU A 21 11.69 7.18 6.63
N ILE A 22 12.72 6.75 5.89
CA ILE A 22 13.65 7.63 5.17
C ILE A 22 13.25 7.68 3.70
N ALA A 23 13.07 8.90 3.17
CA ALA A 23 12.91 9.17 1.73
C ALA A 23 14.16 9.85 1.19
N ASP A 24 15.23 9.08 1.03
CA ASP A 24 16.49 9.54 0.43
C ASP A 24 16.61 9.11 -1.04
N TRP A 25 17.67 9.59 -1.70
CA TRP A 25 17.93 9.28 -3.10
C TRP A 25 18.10 7.78 -3.37
N GLN A 26 18.71 7.06 -2.44
CA GLN A 26 18.91 5.62 -2.54
C GLN A 26 17.58 4.86 -2.47
N THR A 27 16.67 5.28 -1.59
CA THR A 27 15.32 4.74 -1.49
C THR A 27 14.52 5.01 -2.76
N LEU A 28 14.60 6.22 -3.31
CA LEU A 28 13.95 6.58 -4.57
C LEU A 28 14.45 5.71 -5.73
N HIS A 29 15.76 5.53 -5.84
CA HIS A 29 16.41 4.67 -6.84
C HIS A 29 15.87 3.24 -6.76
N ARG A 30 15.73 2.69 -5.54
CA ARG A 30 15.19 1.34 -5.31
C ARG A 30 13.71 1.20 -5.70
N VAL A 31 12.91 2.26 -5.58
CA VAL A 31 11.47 2.22 -5.87
C VAL A 31 11.18 2.32 -7.36
N PHE A 32 11.90 3.18 -8.09
CA PHE A 32 11.55 3.54 -9.46
C PHE A 32 12.43 2.93 -10.56
N LEU A 33 13.56 2.30 -10.20
CA LEU A 33 14.43 1.67 -11.18
C LEU A 33 14.29 0.15 -11.14
N ARG A 34 14.59 -0.46 -12.30
CA ARG A 34 14.50 -1.91 -12.48
C ARG A 34 15.30 -2.61 -11.36
N PRO A 35 14.77 -3.68 -10.74
CA PRO A 35 15.52 -4.48 -9.78
C PRO A 35 16.87 -4.91 -10.36
N GLU A 36 17.97 -4.47 -9.76
CA GLU A 36 19.34 -4.76 -10.24
C GLU A 36 19.93 -6.02 -9.57
N ASP A 37 19.36 -6.44 -8.43
CA ASP A 37 19.80 -7.57 -7.62
C ASP A 37 18.64 -8.51 -7.19
N GLU A 38 18.96 -9.74 -6.80
CA GLU A 38 17.95 -10.75 -6.43
C GLU A 38 17.09 -10.34 -5.21
N ASN A 39 17.60 -9.56 -4.26
CA ASN A 39 16.80 -9.10 -3.12
C ASN A 39 15.76 -8.07 -3.56
N SER A 40 16.14 -7.13 -4.42
CA SER A 40 15.22 -6.14 -5.00
C SER A 40 14.13 -6.80 -5.85
N LYS A 41 14.48 -7.85 -6.60
CA LYS A 41 13.54 -8.65 -7.40
C LYS A 41 12.57 -9.43 -6.51
N ASN A 42 13.06 -10.10 -5.47
CA ASN A 42 12.21 -10.80 -4.51
C ASN A 42 11.26 -9.85 -3.78
N THR A 43 11.72 -8.64 -3.46
CA THR A 43 10.89 -7.60 -2.85
C THR A 43 9.75 -7.16 -3.79
N LEU A 44 10.05 -6.95 -5.08
CA LEU A 44 9.03 -6.63 -6.09
C LEU A 44 8.00 -7.76 -6.21
N ILE A 45 8.46 -9.01 -6.34
CA ILE A 45 7.59 -10.19 -6.44
C ILE A 45 6.69 -10.28 -5.21
N LYS A 46 7.23 -10.11 -4.00
CA LYS A 46 6.45 -10.12 -2.76
C LYS A 46 5.29 -9.11 -2.80
N TYR A 47 5.55 -7.87 -3.22
CA TYR A 47 4.49 -6.87 -3.32
C TYR A 47 3.49 -7.18 -4.44
N MET A 48 3.95 -7.67 -5.58
CA MET A 48 3.07 -8.11 -6.66
C MET A 48 2.15 -9.25 -6.22
N GLU A 49 2.66 -10.23 -5.48
CA GLU A 49 1.87 -11.31 -4.90
C GLU A 49 0.84 -10.78 -3.92
N GLN A 50 1.24 -9.89 -3.00
CA GLN A 50 0.31 -9.26 -2.06
C GLN A 50 -0.81 -8.49 -2.78
N ILE A 51 -0.49 -7.72 -3.81
CA ILE A 51 -1.48 -6.97 -4.59
C ILE A 51 -2.38 -7.94 -5.36
N LEU A 52 -1.81 -8.91 -6.08
CA LEU A 52 -2.58 -9.77 -6.97
C LEU A 52 -3.47 -10.74 -6.20
N PHE A 53 -2.92 -11.46 -5.22
CA PHE A 53 -3.68 -12.42 -4.44
C PHE A 53 -4.55 -11.72 -3.40
N GLY A 54 -4.04 -10.71 -2.70
CA GLY A 54 -4.83 -9.96 -1.72
C GLY A 54 -6.06 -9.30 -2.34
N LEU A 55 -5.90 -8.66 -3.52
CA LEU A 55 -7.04 -8.09 -4.24
C LEU A 55 -7.98 -9.16 -4.80
N HIS A 56 -7.44 -10.27 -5.31
CA HIS A 56 -8.28 -11.34 -5.87
C HIS A 56 -9.12 -12.03 -4.78
N ASP A 57 -8.51 -12.34 -3.64
CA ASP A 57 -9.20 -12.91 -2.48
C ASP A 57 -10.25 -11.93 -1.96
N PHE A 58 -9.93 -10.63 -1.91
CA PHE A 58 -10.87 -9.58 -1.59
C PHE A 58 -12.10 -9.61 -2.53
N LEU A 59 -11.87 -9.56 -3.85
CA LEU A 59 -12.96 -9.56 -4.84
C LEU A 59 -13.81 -10.83 -4.79
N ASN A 60 -13.22 -11.98 -4.49
CA ASN A 60 -13.94 -13.24 -4.34
C ASN A 60 -14.80 -13.31 -3.09
N GLN A 61 -14.35 -12.70 -1.98
CA GLN A 61 -15.11 -12.64 -0.74
C GLN A 61 -16.26 -11.62 -0.82
N HIS A 62 -16.10 -10.57 -1.65
CA HIS A 62 -17.05 -9.47 -1.80
C HIS A 62 -17.75 -9.52 -3.16
N VAL A 63 -18.55 -10.56 -3.38
CA VAL A 63 -19.28 -10.86 -4.64
C VAL A 63 -20.33 -9.79 -5.02
N GLY A 64 -20.57 -8.80 -4.15
CA GLY A 64 -21.40 -7.62 -4.42
C GLY A 64 -20.76 -6.61 -5.37
N VAL A 65 -21.52 -5.54 -5.69
CA VAL A 65 -21.00 -4.43 -6.51
C VAL A 65 -20.07 -3.53 -5.71
N THR A 66 -20.37 -3.29 -4.44
CA THR A 66 -19.59 -2.49 -3.48
C THR A 66 -20.21 -2.70 -2.10
N GLU A 67 -19.44 -2.54 -1.02
CA GLU A 67 -20.01 -2.48 0.32
C GLU A 67 -20.91 -1.24 0.48
N GLU A 68 -21.99 -1.38 1.25
CA GLU A 68 -22.95 -0.30 1.44
C GLU A 68 -22.36 0.80 2.33
N ILE A 69 -22.28 2.02 1.79
CA ILE A 69 -21.92 3.23 2.52
C ILE A 69 -22.66 4.42 1.90
N SER A 70 -23.07 5.40 2.71
CA SER A 70 -23.66 6.61 2.16
C SER A 70 -22.61 7.46 1.44
N LEU A 71 -23.01 8.15 0.36
CA LEU A 71 -22.11 9.05 -0.35
C LEU A 71 -21.58 10.18 0.54
N ALA A 72 -22.36 10.61 1.53
CA ALA A 72 -21.94 11.64 2.48
C ALA A 72 -20.81 11.15 3.40
N GLU A 73 -20.93 9.92 3.93
CA GLU A 73 -19.89 9.30 4.76
C GLU A 73 -18.64 8.98 3.94
N LEU A 74 -18.82 8.40 2.75
CA LEU A 74 -17.73 8.15 1.82
C LEU A 74 -16.99 9.45 1.47
N SER A 75 -17.72 10.50 1.10
CA SER A 75 -17.08 11.79 0.77
C SER A 75 -16.28 12.33 1.95
N ARG A 76 -16.77 12.16 3.19
CA ARG A 76 -16.12 12.68 4.39
C ARG A 76 -14.77 11.99 4.65
N SER A 77 -14.65 10.70 4.39
CA SER A 77 -13.40 9.96 4.59
C SER A 77 -12.28 10.36 3.62
N PHE A 78 -12.61 11.01 2.50
CA PHE A 78 -11.64 11.51 1.51
C PHE A 78 -11.50 13.04 1.51
N THR A 79 -11.76 13.70 2.65
CA THR A 79 -11.63 15.17 2.77
C THR A 79 -10.25 15.67 3.17
N ASP A 80 -9.39 14.79 3.70
CA ASP A 80 -8.04 15.17 4.10
C ASP A 80 -7.15 15.38 2.85
N VAL A 81 -6.57 16.57 2.74
CA VAL A 81 -5.67 16.98 1.66
C VAL A 81 -4.24 17.22 2.17
N THR A 82 -3.97 16.87 3.42
CA THR A 82 -2.68 17.11 4.07
C THR A 82 -1.59 16.25 3.43
N LEU A 83 -0.62 16.91 2.79
CA LEU A 83 0.55 16.24 2.24
C LEU A 83 1.72 16.31 3.23
N ASN A 84 2.06 15.17 3.82
CA ASN A 84 3.18 15.06 4.75
C ASN A 84 4.53 15.17 4.02
N ARG A 85 5.49 15.88 4.62
CA ARG A 85 6.84 16.06 4.05
C ARG A 85 7.71 14.81 4.13
N THR A 86 7.40 13.91 5.07
CA THR A 86 8.10 12.65 5.28
C THR A 86 7.14 11.47 5.12
N PRO A 87 7.63 10.30 4.68
CA PRO A 87 6.79 9.12 4.55
C PRO A 87 6.16 8.74 5.90
N GLN A 88 4.88 8.36 5.88
CA GLN A 88 4.12 8.03 7.08
C GLN A 88 3.92 6.51 7.27
N LYS A 89 3.98 5.73 6.18
CA LYS A 89 3.71 4.29 6.17
C LYS A 89 4.68 3.55 5.26
N LYS A 90 4.97 2.28 5.56
CA LYS A 90 5.73 1.41 4.64
C LYS A 90 4.84 1.06 3.45
N LEU A 91 5.44 0.68 2.33
CA LEU A 91 4.67 0.31 1.13
C LEU A 91 3.71 -0.86 1.38
N ALA A 92 4.11 -1.82 2.24
CA ALA A 92 3.25 -2.94 2.63
C ALA A 92 1.96 -2.45 3.30
N ASP A 93 2.08 -1.55 4.29
CA ASP A 93 0.94 -1.01 5.04
C ASP A 93 0.01 -0.20 4.12
N VAL A 94 0.58 0.54 3.15
CA VAL A 94 -0.23 1.25 2.14
C VAL A 94 -1.00 0.28 1.25
N ILE A 95 -0.38 -0.82 0.82
CA ILE A 95 -1.07 -1.85 0.02
C ILE A 95 -2.20 -2.48 0.84
N GLU A 96 -1.95 -2.77 2.11
CA GLU A 96 -2.96 -3.29 3.04
C GLU A 96 -4.13 -2.32 3.19
N ASP A 97 -3.87 -1.04 3.50
CA ASP A 97 -4.92 -0.01 3.59
C ASP A 97 -5.75 0.05 2.30
N ILE A 98 -5.12 -0.03 1.11
CA ILE A 98 -5.85 0.00 -0.16
C ILE A 98 -6.80 -1.21 -0.25
N ILE A 99 -6.36 -2.39 0.14
CA ILE A 99 -7.16 -3.62 0.09
C ILE A 99 -8.27 -3.60 1.14
N THR A 100 -8.02 -3.08 2.34
CA THR A 100 -8.99 -3.13 3.46
C THR A 100 -9.94 -1.93 3.48
N ASP A 101 -9.47 -0.76 3.05
CA ASP A 101 -10.24 0.47 3.10
C ASP A 101 -10.79 0.84 1.71
N ILE A 102 -9.96 0.85 0.67
CA ILE A 102 -10.41 1.38 -0.62
C ILE A 102 -11.19 0.34 -1.43
N ALA A 103 -10.67 -0.88 -1.53
CA ALA A 103 -11.25 -1.94 -2.37
C ALA A 103 -12.72 -2.29 -2.02
N PRO A 104 -13.16 -2.35 -0.75
CA PRO A 104 -14.55 -2.66 -0.43
C PRO A 104 -15.55 -1.62 -0.89
N ARG A 105 -15.12 -0.36 -0.95
CA ARG A 105 -15.97 0.76 -1.38
C ARG A 105 -15.84 1.04 -2.88
N ALA A 106 -14.92 0.36 -3.55
CA ALA A 106 -14.75 0.44 -5.00
C ALA A 106 -15.86 -0.33 -5.73
N VAL A 107 -16.16 0.10 -6.96
CA VAL A 107 -17.11 -0.60 -7.82
C VAL A 107 -16.44 -1.87 -8.37
N ASN A 108 -16.95 -3.03 -7.97
CA ASN A 108 -16.56 -4.34 -8.48
C ASN A 108 -17.17 -4.57 -9.87
N VAL A 109 -16.46 -4.09 -10.88
CA VAL A 109 -16.85 -4.21 -12.30
C VAL A 109 -16.77 -5.64 -12.83
N ALA A 110 -16.13 -6.55 -12.09
CA ALA A 110 -16.07 -7.97 -12.41
C ALA A 110 -17.28 -8.75 -11.87
N SER A 111 -18.10 -8.14 -11.00
CA SER A 111 -19.32 -8.77 -10.49
C SER A 111 -20.30 -9.02 -11.65
N PRO A 112 -20.90 -10.22 -11.78
CA PRO A 112 -21.90 -10.51 -12.81
C PRO A 112 -23.19 -9.70 -12.62
N TYR A 113 -23.38 -9.09 -11.44
CA TYR A 113 -24.52 -8.22 -11.13
C TYR A 113 -24.30 -6.77 -11.55
N PHE A 114 -23.06 -6.40 -11.91
CA PHE A 114 -22.73 -5.05 -12.33
C PHE A 114 -23.03 -4.86 -13.83
N ILE A 115 -24.09 -4.11 -14.14
CA ILE A 115 -24.42 -3.68 -15.50
C ILE A 115 -24.27 -2.15 -15.57
N GLY A 116 -23.02 -1.68 -15.60
CA GLY A 116 -22.68 -0.25 -15.67
C GLY A 116 -22.35 0.23 -17.09
N HIS A 117 -22.41 1.55 -17.30
CA HIS A 117 -22.17 2.16 -18.61
C HIS A 117 -20.71 2.54 -18.88
N MET A 118 -19.92 2.77 -17.84
CA MET A 118 -18.61 3.42 -17.98
C MET A 118 -17.44 2.47 -18.19
N THR A 119 -17.56 1.20 -17.79
CA THR A 119 -16.41 0.29 -17.81
C THR A 119 -16.87 -1.16 -17.81
N ALA A 120 -16.17 -1.98 -18.59
CA ALA A 120 -16.33 -3.42 -18.59
C ALA A 120 -15.31 -4.06 -17.64
N ALA A 121 -15.60 -5.29 -17.19
CA ALA A 121 -14.64 -6.09 -16.46
C ALA A 121 -13.30 -6.16 -17.21
N ILE A 122 -12.20 -5.87 -16.50
CA ILE A 122 -10.86 -5.93 -17.07
C ILE A 122 -10.46 -7.42 -17.22
N PRO A 123 -10.09 -7.89 -18.41
CA PRO A 123 -9.62 -9.27 -18.59
C PRO A 123 -8.37 -9.53 -17.76
N PHE A 124 -8.29 -10.70 -17.12
CA PHE A 124 -7.20 -11.02 -16.18
C PHE A 124 -5.80 -10.98 -16.82
N PHE A 125 -5.67 -11.37 -18.09
CA PHE A 125 -4.40 -11.31 -18.83
C PHE A 125 -3.87 -9.87 -18.99
N MET A 126 -4.71 -8.84 -18.87
CA MET A 126 -4.34 -7.45 -19.05
C MET A 126 -3.37 -6.96 -17.96
N VAL A 127 -3.37 -7.59 -16.78
CA VAL A 127 -2.36 -7.37 -15.72
C VAL A 127 -0.96 -7.72 -16.22
N HIS A 128 -0.83 -8.85 -16.92
CA HIS A 128 0.45 -9.32 -17.46
C HIS A 128 0.90 -8.48 -18.66
N LEU A 129 -0.04 -8.02 -19.50
CA LEU A 129 0.29 -7.12 -20.62
C LEU A 129 0.84 -5.78 -20.15
N LYS A 130 0.32 -5.21 -19.06
CA LYS A 130 0.86 -3.97 -18.48
C LYS A 130 2.33 -4.13 -18.06
N ALA A 131 2.69 -5.29 -17.51
CA ALA A 131 4.09 -5.57 -17.15
C ALA A 131 5.02 -5.55 -18.38
N ILE A 132 4.55 -6.00 -19.54
CA ILE A 132 5.32 -5.95 -20.80
C ILE A 132 5.54 -4.51 -21.26
N THR A 133 4.53 -3.64 -21.17
CA THR A 133 4.63 -2.25 -21.61
C THR A 133 5.49 -1.36 -20.69
N ALA A 134 5.71 -1.81 -19.45
CA ALA A 134 6.53 -1.11 -18.47
C ALA A 134 8.01 -1.52 -18.51
N ALA A 135 8.36 -2.54 -19.31
CA ALA A 135 9.72 -3.08 -19.45
C ALA A 135 10.52 -2.36 -20.55
#